data_AF-A0A5C2H6S4-F1
#
_entry.id   AF-A0A5C2H6S4-F1
#
_cell.length_a   1.000
_cell.length_b   1.000
_cell.length_c   1.000
_cell.angle_alpha   90.00
_cell.angle_beta   90.00
_cell.angle_gamma   90.00
#
_symmetry.space_group_name_H-M   'P 1'
#
loop_
_entity.id
_entity.type
_entity.pdbx_description
1 polymer ?
#
loop_
_entity_poly.entity_id
_entity_poly.type
_entity_poly.pdbx_seq_one_letter_code
_entity_poly.pdbx_strand_id
1 'polypeptide(L)'
;MKSKRLVVAFSGPSNSGKTSTIVNVSNILKDRGFNVCIIKHDPRDKAVFDTVGKDSHKFSQTGANVAIVSPTRTTLFKRQSSTIDEIIDLFKDFDYLLVEGLKTLDLPRISIFRNQLDQSYFDVTDAIATDKTIDSNLIPNSIEKLDLNNPEEIINWIDKNGKRV
;
A
#
# COMPACT_ATOMS: atom_id res chain seq x y z
N MET A 1 -19.77 11.14 8.09
CA MET A 1 -18.90 11.70 7.01
C MET A 1 -19.12 10.86 5.77
N LYS A 2 -19.13 11.45 4.55
CA LYS A 2 -19.16 10.64 3.31
C LYS A 2 -17.91 9.76 3.29
N SER A 3 -18.07 8.47 3.00
CA SER A 3 -16.97 7.52 2.89
C SER A 3 -15.95 8.03 1.88
N LYS A 4 -14.67 8.09 2.27
CA LYS A 4 -13.63 8.69 1.44
C LYS A 4 -13.16 7.77 0.31
N ARG A 5 -13.31 6.44 0.44
CA ARG A 5 -12.89 5.36 -0.49
C ARG A 5 -11.78 5.79 -1.46
N LEU A 6 -10.62 6.14 -0.91
CA LEU A 6 -9.45 6.58 -1.67
C LEU A 6 -8.48 5.41 -1.86
N VAL A 7 -7.96 5.26 -3.07
CA VAL A 7 -6.94 4.29 -3.43
C VAL A 7 -5.67 5.02 -3.88
N VAL A 8 -4.54 4.61 -3.32
CA VAL A 8 -3.21 5.16 -3.65
C VAL A 8 -2.17 4.06 -3.66
N ALA A 9 -1.20 4.15 -4.57
CA ALA A 9 -0.08 3.22 -4.66
C ALA A 9 1.23 3.83 -4.14
N PHE A 10 2.08 2.95 -3.63
CA PHE A 10 3.42 3.28 -3.15
C PHE A 10 4.46 2.43 -3.88
N SER A 11 5.49 3.09 -4.38
CA SER A 11 6.61 2.45 -5.08
C SER A 11 7.95 3.00 -4.62
N GLY A 12 9.02 2.42 -5.14
CA GLY A 12 10.39 2.82 -4.83
C GLY A 12 11.32 1.61 -4.67
N PRO A 13 12.65 1.84 -4.65
CA PRO A 13 13.65 0.79 -4.52
C PRO A 13 13.51 -0.01 -3.22
N SER A 14 14.06 -1.23 -3.19
CA SER A 14 14.20 -1.98 -1.94
C SER A 14 14.88 -1.14 -0.87
N ASN A 15 14.46 -1.27 0.38
CA ASN A 15 14.99 -0.52 1.52
C ASN A 15 14.81 1.02 1.46
N SER A 16 13.98 1.56 0.57
CA SER A 16 13.70 3.01 0.56
C SER A 16 12.81 3.50 1.72
N GLY A 17 12.23 2.59 2.50
CA GLY A 17 11.32 2.93 3.61
C GLY A 17 9.84 2.92 3.26
N LYS A 18 9.45 2.33 2.12
CA LYS A 18 8.03 2.18 1.69
C LYS A 18 7.14 1.61 2.78
N THR A 19 7.46 0.41 3.24
CA THR A 19 6.64 -0.30 4.23
C THR A 19 6.54 0.51 5.52
N SER A 20 7.63 1.12 5.99
CA SER A 20 7.61 2.00 7.17
C SER A 20 6.70 3.21 6.97
N THR A 21 6.71 3.81 5.78
CA THR A 21 5.86 4.96 5.45
C THR A 21 4.39 4.57 5.42
N ILE A 22 4.05 3.45 4.77
CA ILE A 22 2.69 2.91 4.73
C ILE A 22 2.18 2.59 6.14
N VAL A 23 3.01 1.96 6.97
CA VAL A 23 2.67 1.67 8.37
C VAL A 23 2.39 2.94 9.16
N ASN A 24 3.25 3.96 9.04
CA ASN A 24 3.07 5.23 9.74
C ASN A 24 1.80 5.95 9.30
N VAL A 25 1.56 6.06 7.99
CA VAL A 25 0.34 6.64 7.41
C VAL A 25 -0.89 5.87 7.88
N SER A 26 -0.85 4.54 7.83
CA SER A 26 -1.96 3.69 8.27
C SER A 26 -2.29 3.88 9.75
N ASN A 27 -1.28 4.01 10.62
CA ASN A 27 -1.50 4.23 12.05
C ASN A 27 -2.18 5.58 12.30
N ILE A 28 -1.67 6.65 11.70
CA ILE A 28 -2.26 7.99 11.84
C ILE A 28 -3.71 8.02 11.34
N LEU A 29 -4.00 7.40 10.19
CA LEU A 29 -5.36 7.33 9.65
C LEU A 29 -6.30 6.53 10.56
N LYS A 30 -5.82 5.40 11.12
CA LYS A 30 -6.61 4.61 12.07
C LYS A 30 -6.87 5.34 13.39
N ASP A 31 -5.87 6.07 13.91
CA ASP A 31 -6.02 6.89 15.12
C ASP A 31 -7.05 8.01 14.92
N ARG A 32 -7.27 8.44 13.67
CA ARG A 32 -8.32 9.38 13.27
C ARG A 32 -9.69 8.71 13.06
N GLY A 33 -9.81 7.41 13.27
CA GLY A 33 -11.06 6.65 13.13
C GLY A 33 -11.39 6.23 11.69
N PHE A 34 -10.43 6.29 10.76
CA PHE A 34 -10.64 5.80 9.39
C PHE A 34 -10.41 4.30 9.26
N ASN A 35 -11.19 3.66 8.40
CA ASN A 35 -10.97 2.26 8.02
C ASN A 35 -9.88 2.19 6.95
N VAL A 36 -8.78 1.50 7.24
CA VAL A 36 -7.62 1.40 6.35
C VAL A 36 -7.40 -0.05 5.91
N CYS A 37 -7.32 -0.26 4.60
CA CYS A 37 -6.91 -1.50 3.97
C CYS A 37 -5.52 -1.35 3.34
N ILE A 38 -4.72 -2.42 3.39
CA ILE A 38 -3.38 -2.43 2.79
C ILE A 38 -3.29 -3.65 1.86
N ILE A 39 -2.89 -3.41 0.62
CA ILE A 39 -2.56 -4.46 -0.34
C ILE A 39 -1.05 -4.43 -0.53
N LYS A 40 -0.40 -5.58 -0.40
CA LYS A 40 1.00 -5.76 -0.82
C LYS A 40 1.03 -6.70 -2.02
N HIS A 41 1.59 -6.24 -3.12
CA HIS A 41 1.88 -7.12 -4.24
C HIS A 41 3.25 -7.76 -4.06
N ASP A 42 3.27 -9.09 -3.95
CA ASP A 42 4.48 -9.87 -3.82
C ASP A 42 4.74 -10.70 -5.09
N PRO A 43 5.50 -10.18 -6.06
CA PRO A 43 5.77 -10.89 -7.31
C PRO A 43 6.66 -12.12 -7.12
N ARG A 44 7.25 -12.32 -5.94
CA ARG A 44 8.13 -13.46 -5.65
C ARG A 44 7.49 -14.53 -4.75
N ASP A 45 6.22 -14.34 -4.38
CA ASP A 45 5.44 -15.29 -3.57
C ASP A 45 6.16 -15.72 -2.28
N LYS A 46 6.65 -14.75 -1.52
CA LYS A 46 7.41 -14.94 -0.27
C LYS A 46 6.62 -14.57 0.99
N ALA A 47 5.52 -13.84 0.86
CA ALA A 47 4.71 -13.39 1.98
C ALA A 47 4.01 -14.59 2.64
N VAL A 48 4.19 -14.74 3.95
CA VAL A 48 3.57 -15.79 4.76
C VAL A 48 2.85 -15.14 5.94
N PHE A 49 1.54 -15.37 6.03
CA PHE A 49 0.69 -14.86 7.11
C PHE A 49 0.23 -15.97 8.10
N ASP A 50 0.46 -17.25 7.78
CA ASP A 50 0.10 -18.38 8.64
C ASP A 50 1.31 -18.95 9.40
N THR A 51 1.03 -19.83 10.36
CA THR A 51 2.05 -20.56 11.13
C THR A 51 2.14 -22.01 10.66
N VAL A 52 3.32 -22.41 10.19
CA VAL A 52 3.59 -23.79 9.75
C VAL A 52 3.29 -24.78 10.87
N GLY A 53 2.60 -25.87 10.53
CA GLY A 53 2.26 -26.97 11.45
C GLY A 53 0.93 -26.81 12.20
N LYS A 54 0.25 -25.67 12.11
CA LYS A 54 -1.12 -25.49 12.63
C LYS A 54 -2.16 -26.06 11.66
N ASP A 55 -3.39 -26.24 12.15
CA ASP A 55 -4.47 -26.80 11.34
C ASP A 55 -4.87 -25.88 10.18
N SER A 56 -4.83 -24.55 10.38
CA SER A 56 -5.00 -23.56 9.31
C SER A 56 -4.00 -23.76 8.16
N HIS A 57 -2.74 -24.06 8.50
CA HIS A 57 -1.72 -24.36 7.51
C HIS A 57 -2.01 -25.68 6.79
N LYS A 58 -2.44 -26.73 7.50
CA LYS A 58 -2.82 -28.00 6.85
C LYS A 58 -3.99 -27.81 5.89
N PHE A 59 -5.00 -27.00 6.27
CA PHE A 59 -6.13 -26.68 5.40
C PHE A 59 -5.67 -25.95 4.14
N SER A 60 -4.76 -24.97 4.24
CA SER A 60 -4.28 -24.24 3.06
C SER A 60 -3.45 -25.10 2.10
N GLN A 61 -2.83 -26.19 2.59
CA GLN A 61 -2.14 -27.18 1.73
C GLN A 61 -3.08 -28.08 0.92
N THR A 62 -4.37 -28.18 1.28
CA THR A 62 -5.34 -29.02 0.55
C THR A 62 -5.61 -28.53 -0.87
N GLY A 63 -5.28 -27.27 -1.17
CA GLY A 63 -5.67 -26.62 -2.42
C GLY A 63 -7.09 -26.05 -2.39
N ALA A 64 -7.81 -26.15 -1.27
CA ALA A 64 -9.09 -25.46 -1.10
C ALA A 64 -8.88 -23.96 -0.82
N ASN A 65 -9.92 -23.18 -1.06
CA ASN A 65 -10.03 -21.86 -0.43
C ASN A 65 -10.37 -22.06 1.05
N VAL A 66 -9.71 -21.31 1.94
CA VAL A 66 -9.84 -21.48 3.39
C VAL A 66 -10.20 -20.14 4.03
N ALA A 67 -11.16 -20.17 4.96
CA ALA A 67 -11.48 -19.05 5.83
C ALA A 67 -11.32 -19.49 7.29
N ILE A 68 -10.59 -18.70 8.08
CA ILE A 68 -10.49 -18.86 9.53
C ILE A 68 -11.16 -17.66 10.18
N VAL A 69 -12.27 -17.89 10.88
CA VAL A 69 -13.03 -16.85 11.58
C VAL A 69 -12.68 -16.90 13.05
N SER A 70 -12.25 -15.76 13.60
CA SER A 70 -11.92 -15.56 15.01
C SER A 70 -12.75 -14.41 15.59
N PRO A 71 -12.88 -14.28 16.92
CA PRO A 71 -13.65 -13.19 17.53
C PRO A 71 -13.21 -11.78 17.12
N THR A 72 -11.96 -11.60 16.69
CA THR A 72 -11.37 -10.29 16.38
C THR A 72 -10.87 -10.14 14.94
N ARG A 73 -10.90 -11.21 14.13
CA ARG A 73 -10.39 -11.18 12.75
C ARG A 73 -10.89 -12.35 11.91
N THR A 74 -10.84 -12.18 10.60
CA THR A 74 -10.97 -13.26 9.63
C THR A 74 -9.70 -13.33 8.79
N THR A 75 -9.17 -14.54 8.59
CA THR A 75 -8.07 -14.81 7.66
C THR A 75 -8.60 -15.58 6.46
N LEU A 76 -8.27 -15.14 5.25
CA LEU A 76 -8.70 -15.75 3.99
C LEU A 76 -7.49 -16.22 3.19
N PHE A 77 -7.50 -17.48 2.74
CA PHE A 77 -6.59 -18.02 1.75
C PHE A 77 -7.37 -18.33 0.47
N LYS A 78 -7.12 -17.56 -0.59
CA LYS A 78 -7.64 -17.80 -1.94
C LYS A 78 -6.51 -18.35 -2.81
N ARG A 79 -6.74 -19.45 -3.52
CA ARG A 79 -5.69 -20.11 -4.34
C ARG A 79 -5.43 -19.44 -5.68
N GLN A 80 -6.38 -18.64 -6.14
CA GLN A 80 -6.26 -17.86 -7.37
C GLN A 80 -5.83 -16.43 -7.03
N SER A 81 -5.01 -15.84 -7.89
CA SER A 81 -4.70 -14.41 -7.82
C SER A 81 -6.00 -13.60 -7.92
N SER A 82 -5.98 -12.41 -7.33
CA SER A 82 -7.10 -11.47 -7.40
C SER A 82 -6.61 -10.16 -8.00
N THR A 83 -7.46 -9.56 -8.82
CA THR A 83 -7.32 -8.18 -9.30
C THR A 83 -7.54 -7.21 -8.14
N ILE A 84 -7.12 -5.94 -8.32
CA ILE A 84 -7.39 -4.91 -7.30
C ILE A 84 -8.89 -4.70 -7.11
N ASP A 85 -9.68 -4.72 -8.19
CA ASP A 85 -11.12 -4.52 -8.10
C ASP A 85 -11.79 -5.64 -7.28
N GLU A 86 -11.38 -6.90 -7.47
CA GLU A 86 -11.86 -8.01 -6.63
C GLU A 86 -11.48 -7.83 -5.14
N ILE A 87 -10.31 -7.25 -4.84
CA ILE A 87 -9.91 -7.00 -3.44
C ILE A 87 -10.69 -5.80 -2.85
N ILE A 88 -10.94 -4.76 -3.65
CA ILE A 88 -11.80 -3.63 -3.27
C ILE A 88 -13.20 -4.14 -2.91
N ASP A 89 -13.75 -5.04 -3.73
CA ASP A 89 -15.05 -5.67 -3.52
C ASP A 89 -15.07 -6.65 -2.34
N LEU A 90 -13.93 -7.23 -1.99
CA LEU A 90 -13.81 -8.12 -0.83
C LEU A 90 -13.86 -7.34 0.49
N PHE A 91 -13.16 -6.20 0.57
CA PHE A 91 -13.12 -5.41 1.80
C PHE A 91 -14.32 -4.47 1.96
N LYS A 92 -14.88 -3.95 0.85
CA LYS A 92 -16.02 -3.00 0.72
C LYS A 92 -15.94 -1.73 1.58
N ASP A 93 -15.90 -1.89 2.90
CA ASP A 93 -15.95 -0.87 3.93
C ASP A 93 -14.54 -0.39 4.32
N PHE A 94 -13.98 0.49 3.49
CA PHE A 94 -12.74 1.20 3.79
C PHE A 94 -12.84 2.68 3.42
N ASP A 95 -12.03 3.51 4.06
CA ASP A 95 -11.84 4.92 3.68
C ASP A 95 -10.56 5.10 2.86
N TYR A 96 -9.52 4.31 3.16
CA TYR A 96 -8.23 4.33 2.47
C TYR A 96 -7.76 2.92 2.12
N LEU A 97 -7.34 2.74 0.87
CA LEU A 97 -6.67 1.53 0.38
C LEU A 97 -5.24 1.89 -0.06
N LEU A 98 -4.27 1.42 0.71
CA LEU A 98 -2.85 1.67 0.48
C LEU A 98 -2.22 0.47 -0.24
N VAL A 99 -1.72 0.68 -1.46
CA VAL A 99 -1.18 -0.40 -2.30
C VAL A 99 0.36 -0.32 -2.32
N GLU A 100 1.05 -1.29 -1.75
CA GLU A 100 2.49 -1.45 -1.89
C GLU A 100 2.82 -2.26 -3.17
N GLY A 101 3.46 -1.62 -4.16
CA GLY A 101 3.91 -2.27 -5.39
C GLY A 101 3.04 -1.98 -6.62
N LEU A 102 2.95 -2.96 -7.53
CA LEU A 102 2.17 -2.92 -8.77
C LEU A 102 2.43 -1.68 -9.65
N LYS A 103 3.66 -1.52 -10.17
CA LYS A 103 4.04 -0.37 -11.01
C LYS A 103 3.15 -0.17 -12.25
N THR A 104 2.51 -1.22 -12.74
CA THR A 104 1.69 -1.22 -13.95
C THR A 104 0.25 -0.77 -13.73
N LEU A 105 -0.16 -0.56 -12.48
CA LEU A 105 -1.52 -0.10 -12.20
C LEU A 105 -1.63 1.41 -12.33
N ASP A 106 -2.68 1.81 -13.03
CA ASP A 106 -3.13 3.19 -13.18
C ASP A 106 -3.83 3.66 -11.89
N LEU A 107 -2.99 3.98 -10.91
CA LEU A 107 -3.37 4.51 -9.61
C LEU A 107 -2.45 5.70 -9.28
N PRO A 108 -2.99 6.76 -8.64
CA PRO A 108 -2.18 7.81 -8.07
C PRO A 108 -1.07 7.23 -7.21
N ARG A 109 0.17 7.65 -7.45
CA ARG A 109 1.35 6.97 -6.93
C ARG A 109 2.36 7.90 -6.29
N ILE A 110 2.81 7.47 -5.11
CA ILE A 110 3.91 8.07 -4.36
C ILE A 110 5.13 7.16 -4.44
N SER A 111 6.21 7.62 -5.05
CA SER A 111 7.50 6.92 -5.02
C SER A 111 8.35 7.42 -3.86
N ILE A 112 8.88 6.48 -3.07
CA ILE A 112 9.66 6.77 -1.88
C ILE A 112 11.13 6.51 -2.16
N PHE A 113 11.97 7.51 -1.88
CA PHE A 113 13.41 7.48 -2.09
C PHE A 113 14.19 7.95 -0.86
N ARG A 114 15.34 7.30 -0.65
CA ARG A 114 16.39 7.69 0.28
C ARG A 114 17.74 7.38 -0.37
N ASN A 115 18.74 8.19 -0.09
CA ASN A 115 20.13 8.15 -0.55
C ASN A 115 20.34 8.34 -2.06
N GLN A 116 19.53 7.68 -2.90
CA GLN A 116 19.61 7.77 -4.34
C GLN A 116 18.22 7.80 -4.98
N LEU A 117 18.04 8.67 -5.98
CA LEU A 117 16.90 8.66 -6.88
C LEU A 117 17.07 7.58 -7.96
N ASP A 118 15.97 6.95 -8.34
CA ASP A 118 15.92 6.06 -9.50
C ASP A 118 14.93 6.64 -10.52
N GLN A 119 15.47 7.16 -11.61
CA GLN A 119 14.70 7.82 -12.66
C GLN A 119 13.71 6.87 -13.34
N SER A 120 13.89 5.54 -13.24
CA SER A 120 12.95 4.56 -13.79
C SER A 120 11.55 4.59 -13.15
N TYR A 121 11.37 5.37 -12.08
CA TYR A 121 10.07 5.57 -11.43
C TYR A 121 9.40 6.88 -11.86
N PHE A 122 10.09 7.80 -12.54
CA PHE A 122 9.57 9.15 -12.80
C PHE A 122 8.33 9.12 -13.70
N ASP A 123 8.29 8.21 -14.66
CA ASP A 123 7.17 8.09 -15.61
C ASP A 123 5.92 7.42 -15.02
N VAL A 124 6.05 6.78 -13.85
CA VAL A 124 4.95 6.02 -13.23
C VAL A 124 4.47 6.64 -11.92
N THR A 125 5.02 7.80 -11.53
CA THR A 125 4.79 8.41 -10.22
C THR A 125 4.24 9.82 -10.37
N ASP A 126 3.26 10.15 -9.53
CA ASP A 126 2.66 11.49 -9.48
C ASP A 126 3.35 12.37 -8.42
N ALA A 127 3.81 11.73 -7.35
CA ALA A 127 4.58 12.36 -6.29
C ALA A 127 5.83 11.56 -5.92
N ILE A 128 6.86 12.26 -5.46
CA ILE A 128 8.07 11.67 -4.87
C ILE A 128 8.20 12.17 -3.44
N ALA A 129 8.26 11.22 -2.50
CA ALA A 129 8.55 11.48 -1.10
C ALA A 129 10.00 11.15 -0.78
N THR A 130 10.75 12.13 -0.28
CA THR A 130 12.19 12.01 0.02
C THR A 130 12.54 12.51 1.41
N ASP A 131 13.62 11.98 1.98
CA ASP A 131 14.24 12.59 3.16
C ASP A 131 15.36 13.56 2.76
N LYS A 132 16.10 14.07 3.76
CA LYS A 132 17.20 15.03 3.57
C LYS A 132 18.43 14.47 2.83
N THR A 133 18.48 13.17 2.54
CA THR A 133 19.59 12.57 1.81
C THR A 133 19.48 12.76 0.29
N ILE A 134 18.32 13.19 -0.20
CA ILE A 134 18.07 13.50 -1.61
C ILE A 134 17.99 15.01 -1.80
N ASP A 135 18.69 15.52 -2.80
CA ASP A 135 18.47 16.87 -3.30
C ASP A 135 17.17 16.93 -4.13
N SER A 136 16.16 17.60 -3.58
CA SER A 136 14.84 17.77 -4.23
C SER A 136 14.90 18.50 -5.57
N ASN A 137 16.00 19.21 -5.89
CA ASN A 137 16.20 19.84 -7.19
C ASN A 137 16.43 18.82 -8.32
N LEU A 138 16.83 17.59 -7.98
CA LEU A 138 16.99 16.49 -8.94
C LEU A 138 15.65 15.87 -9.36
N ILE A 139 14.55 16.22 -8.68
CA ILE A 139 13.20 15.78 -9.02
C ILE A 139 12.59 16.76 -10.05
N PRO A 140 12.08 16.28 -11.20
CA PRO A 140 11.40 17.10 -12.19
C PRO A 140 10.28 17.95 -11.59
N ASN A 141 10.12 19.18 -12.06
CA ASN A 141 9.07 20.10 -11.55
C ASN A 141 7.64 19.64 -11.87
N SER A 142 7.47 18.69 -12.79
CA SER A 142 6.17 18.08 -13.10
C SER A 142 5.72 17.08 -12.03
N ILE A 143 6.60 16.65 -11.13
CA ILE A 143 6.32 15.67 -10.07
C ILE A 143 6.20 16.42 -8.74
N GLU A 144 5.15 16.13 -7.98
CA GLU A 144 4.95 16.74 -6.66
C GLU A 144 6.00 16.20 -5.67
N LYS A 145 6.62 17.10 -4.91
CA LYS A 145 7.72 16.77 -3.98
C LYS A 145 7.18 16.79 -2.56
N LEU A 146 7.34 15.70 -1.83
CA LEU A 146 6.82 15.53 -0.47
C LEU A 146 7.98 15.29 0.52
N ASP A 147 7.87 15.79 1.76
CA ASP A 147 8.79 15.41 2.83
C ASP A 147 8.40 14.05 3.41
N LEU A 148 9.27 13.06 3.21
CA LEU A 148 9.10 11.71 3.74
C LEU A 148 9.02 11.66 5.27
N ASN A 149 9.57 12.67 5.97
CA ASN A 149 9.53 12.78 7.42
C ASN A 149 8.30 13.57 7.91
N ASN A 150 7.40 13.97 7.00
CA ASN A 150 6.14 14.61 7.31
C ASN A 150 4.95 13.75 6.83
N PRO A 151 4.53 12.73 7.61
CA PRO A 151 3.42 11.85 7.22
C PRO A 151 2.10 12.58 6.95
N GLU A 152 1.89 13.75 7.55
CA GLU A 152 0.70 14.57 7.31
C GLU A 152 0.66 15.12 5.88
N GLU A 153 1.81 15.50 5.34
CA GLU A 153 1.93 15.94 3.96
C GLU A 153 1.55 14.82 2.98
N ILE A 154 2.00 13.59 3.27
CA ILE A 154 1.64 12.39 2.51
C ILE A 154 0.13 12.15 2.59
N ILE A 155 -0.47 12.23 3.78
CA ILE A 155 -1.92 12.05 3.96
C ILE A 155 -2.71 13.13 3.21
N ASN A 156 -2.29 14.39 3.28
CA ASN A 156 -2.93 15.50 2.57
C ASN A 156 -2.85 15.29 1.04
N TRP A 157 -1.72 14.81 0.55
CA TRP A 157 -1.57 14.45 -0.84
C TRP A 157 -2.54 13.33 -1.25
N ILE A 158 -2.68 12.28 -0.43
CA ILE A 158 -3.62 11.18 -0.66
C ILE A 158 -5.06 11.70 -0.68
N ASP A 159 -5.42 12.58 0.26
CA ASP A 159 -6.78 13.17 0.35
C ASP A 159 -7.16 13.97 -0.90
N LYS A 160 -6.17 14.64 -1.51
CA LYS A 160 -6.34 15.46 -2.72
C LYS A 160 -6.34 14.63 -4.00
N ASN A 161 -5.44 13.64 -4.09
CA ASN A 161 -5.10 12.99 -5.36
C ASN A 161 -5.51 11.52 -5.45
N GLY A 162 -5.87 10.87 -4.33
CA GLY A 162 -6.25 9.45 -4.30
C GLY A 162 -7.44 9.16 -5.22
N LYS A 163 -7.42 7.99 -5.88
CA LYS A 163 -8.50 7.55 -6.77
C LYS A 163 -9.72 7.20 -5.93
N ARG A 164 -10.86 7.80 -6.24
CA ARG A 164 -12.15 7.46 -5.61
C ARG A 164 -12.73 6.22 -6.26
N VAL A 165 -13.20 5.27 -5.44
CA VAL A 165 -13.80 3.99 -5.89
C VAL A 165 -15.11 3.66 -5.19
#